data_AF-A0A817RC46-F1
#
_entry.id   AF-A0A817RC46-F1
#
_cell.length_a   1.000
_cell.length_b   1.000
_cell.length_c   1.000
_cell.angle_alpha   90.00
_cell.angle_beta   90.00
_cell.angle_gamma   90.00
#
_symmetry.space_group_name_H-M   'P 1'
#
loop_
_entity.id
_entity.type
_entity.pdbx_description
1 polymer ?
#
loop_
_entity_poly.entity_id
_entity_poly.type
_entity_poly.pdbx_seq_one_letter_code
_entity_poly.pdbx_strand_id
1 'polypeptide(L)'
;LISVCYSRVSNHVKGELRQLFKSLCQDDTPMVRRAAASKLGEFAKVVEPEYLRQEFVPLFTNLANDEQDSVRLLAVEAGIAMAGLFRHEDLEQQMMQTLRAATEDKSWRVRYVVADKLVDLQKAVGPEITKNDLVGAYCSLLKDPEAEVRAAAASKLKDFCTSLPVDTREQIIMSQILPCVKDMVGDMNQHVKSALASVIMGLSPILGKDNTLEHLLPLFLNQLKDDYPEVRLNIISNLECINE
;
A
#
# COMPACT_ATOMS: atom_id res chain seq x y z
N LEU A 1 -16.05 -10.92 16.19
CA LEU A 1 -17.26 -11.61 16.70
C LEU A 1 -18.52 -11.14 15.98
N ILE A 2 -18.79 -9.83 15.89
CA ILE A 2 -19.98 -9.29 15.18
C ILE A 2 -20.11 -9.84 13.75
N SER A 3 -19.01 -9.82 12.98
CA SER A 3 -18.97 -10.34 11.60
C SER A 3 -19.39 -11.82 11.48
N VAL A 4 -19.15 -12.64 12.51
CA VAL A 4 -19.42 -14.08 12.50
C VAL A 4 -20.92 -14.39 12.64
N CYS A 5 -21.63 -13.61 13.46
CA CYS A 5 -23.06 -13.82 13.69
C CYS A 5 -23.96 -12.96 12.80
N TYR A 6 -23.44 -11.88 12.20
CA TYR A 6 -24.24 -10.89 11.47
C TYR A 6 -25.15 -11.50 10.39
N SER A 7 -24.66 -12.45 9.60
CA SER A 7 -25.45 -13.09 8.54
C SER A 7 -26.51 -14.09 9.04
N ARG A 8 -26.44 -14.48 10.32
CA ARG A 8 -27.28 -15.52 10.94
C ARG A 8 -28.42 -14.97 11.79
N VAL A 9 -28.49 -13.65 11.96
CA VAL A 9 -29.49 -12.99 12.80
C VAL A 9 -30.55 -12.28 11.96
N SER A 10 -31.67 -11.92 12.60
CA SER A 10 -32.77 -11.21 11.94
C SER A 10 -32.35 -9.81 11.50
N ASN A 11 -33.07 -9.23 10.53
CA ASN A 11 -32.80 -7.88 10.03
C ASN A 11 -32.86 -6.80 11.14
N HIS A 12 -33.73 -7.01 12.14
CA HIS A 12 -33.79 -6.14 13.31
C HIS A 12 -32.47 -6.16 14.09
N VAL A 13 -31.97 -7.36 14.44
CA VAL A 13 -30.71 -7.52 15.17
C VAL A 13 -29.52 -7.07 14.33
N LYS A 14 -29.53 -7.25 13.00
CA LYS A 14 -28.51 -6.67 12.12
C LYS A 14 -28.42 -5.15 12.28
N GLY A 15 -29.56 -4.47 12.31
CA GLY A 15 -29.63 -3.03 12.55
C GLY A 15 -29.00 -2.63 13.89
N GLU A 16 -29.35 -3.34 14.96
CA GLU A 16 -28.76 -3.13 16.30
C GLU A 16 -27.25 -3.34 16.31
N LEU A 17 -26.75 -4.39 15.66
CA LEU A 17 -25.31 -4.69 15.56
C LEU A 17 -24.55 -3.60 14.80
N ARG A 18 -25.12 -3.04 13.72
CA ARG A 18 -24.50 -1.91 13.01
C ARG A 18 -24.46 -0.65 13.88
N GLN A 19 -25.55 -0.33 14.59
CA GLN A 19 -25.57 0.82 15.50
C GLN A 19 -24.57 0.66 16.65
N LEU A 20 -24.49 -0.53 17.26
CA LEU A 20 -23.50 -0.81 18.29
C LEU A 20 -22.08 -0.64 17.77
N PHE A 21 -21.78 -1.17 16.58
CA PHE A 21 -20.45 -1.04 16.00
C PHE A 21 -20.10 0.42 15.67
N LYS A 22 -21.07 1.20 15.18
CA LYS A 22 -20.92 2.65 15.00
C LYS A 22 -20.55 3.34 16.31
N SER A 23 -21.21 3.01 17.42
CA SER A 23 -20.85 3.55 18.74
C SER A 23 -19.42 3.21 19.14
N LEU A 24 -18.94 1.98 18.88
CA LEU A 24 -17.56 1.59 19.15
C LEU A 24 -16.53 2.37 18.30
N CYS A 25 -16.86 2.66 17.04
CA CYS A 25 -16.01 3.49 16.18
C CYS A 25 -15.94 4.96 16.64
N GLN A 26 -16.90 5.41 17.45
CA GLN A 26 -17.02 6.78 17.94
C GLN A 26 -16.77 6.90 19.46
N ASP A 27 -16.26 5.83 20.08
CA ASP A 27 -16.03 5.78 21.53
C ASP A 27 -14.98 6.82 21.96
N ASP A 28 -15.18 7.45 23.12
CA ASP A 28 -14.24 8.44 23.65
C ASP A 28 -12.85 7.83 23.92
N THR A 29 -12.78 6.53 24.20
CA THR A 29 -11.55 5.81 24.51
C THR A 29 -10.82 5.38 23.24
N PRO A 30 -9.59 5.87 22.98
CA PRO A 30 -8.82 5.49 21.79
C PRO A 30 -8.61 3.99 21.59
N MET A 31 -8.46 3.24 22.69
CA MET A 31 -8.27 1.79 22.64
C MET A 31 -9.49 1.06 22.07
N VAL A 32 -10.71 1.58 22.30
CA VAL A 32 -11.94 1.01 21.76
C VAL A 32 -12.05 1.33 20.27
N ARG A 33 -11.80 2.58 19.86
CA ARG A 33 -11.79 2.95 18.43
C ARG A 33 -10.73 2.19 17.64
N ARG A 34 -9.55 1.99 18.24
CA ARG A 34 -8.48 1.15 17.67
C ARG A 34 -8.95 -0.28 17.44
N ALA A 35 -9.62 -0.88 18.43
CA ALA A 35 -10.18 -2.22 18.29
C ALA A 35 -11.28 -2.27 17.21
N ALA A 36 -12.15 -1.26 17.14
CA ALA A 36 -13.17 -1.15 16.11
C ALA A 36 -12.57 -1.02 14.69
N ALA A 37 -11.57 -0.15 14.51
CA ALA A 37 -10.86 0.03 13.24
C ALA A 37 -10.25 -1.30 12.74
N SER A 38 -9.62 -2.08 13.63
CA SER A 38 -9.05 -3.39 13.28
C SER A 38 -10.09 -4.42 12.80
N LYS A 39 -11.38 -4.19 13.07
CA LYS A 39 -12.49 -5.08 12.72
C LYS A 39 -13.43 -4.53 11.66
N LEU A 40 -13.24 -3.28 11.24
CA LEU A 40 -14.07 -2.62 10.24
C LEU A 40 -14.03 -3.37 8.90
N GLY A 41 -12.86 -3.72 8.40
CA GLY A 41 -12.72 -4.46 7.13
C GLY A 41 -13.36 -5.85 7.16
N GLU A 42 -13.22 -6.60 8.26
CA GLU A 42 -13.87 -7.90 8.44
C GLU A 42 -15.40 -7.79 8.47
N PHE A 43 -15.91 -6.73 9.12
CA PHE A 43 -17.35 -6.52 9.22
C PHE A 43 -17.93 -6.00 7.89
N ALA A 44 -17.21 -5.12 7.18
CA ALA A 44 -17.59 -4.63 5.87
C ALA A 44 -17.85 -5.75 4.85
N LYS A 45 -17.11 -6.87 4.94
CA LYS A 45 -17.26 -8.04 4.05
C LYS A 45 -18.59 -8.79 4.18
N VAL A 46 -19.31 -8.62 5.29
CA VAL A 46 -20.53 -9.39 5.58
C VAL A 46 -21.79 -8.52 5.62
N VAL A 47 -21.66 -7.19 5.47
CA VAL A 47 -22.82 -6.29 5.39
C VAL A 47 -23.34 -6.17 3.97
N GLU A 48 -24.63 -5.87 3.87
CA GLU A 48 -25.29 -5.64 2.59
C GLU A 48 -24.70 -4.40 1.88
N PRO A 49 -24.59 -4.39 0.53
CA PRO A 49 -23.95 -3.30 -0.22
C PRO A 49 -24.56 -1.91 -0.02
N GLU A 50 -25.82 -1.84 0.40
CA GLU A 50 -26.49 -0.59 0.76
C GLU A 50 -25.85 0.02 2.02
N TYR A 51 -25.68 -0.77 3.08
CA TYR A 51 -25.11 -0.31 4.35
C TYR A 51 -23.60 -0.13 4.27
N LEU A 52 -22.91 -0.87 3.40
CA LEU A 52 -21.49 -0.62 3.12
C LEU A 52 -21.26 0.85 2.70
N ARG A 53 -22.08 1.34 1.77
CA ARG A 53 -22.03 2.72 1.28
C ARG A 53 -22.53 3.73 2.31
N GLN A 54 -23.72 3.52 2.84
CA GLN A 54 -24.40 4.52 3.67
C GLN A 54 -23.83 4.63 5.08
N GLU A 55 -23.33 3.53 5.65
CA GLU A 55 -22.89 3.48 7.04
C GLU A 55 -21.37 3.26 7.16
N PHE A 56 -20.78 2.30 6.43
CA PHE A 56 -19.38 1.91 6.65
C PHE A 56 -18.37 2.86 6.03
N VAL A 57 -18.63 3.43 4.86
CA VAL A 57 -17.76 4.44 4.25
C VAL A 57 -17.58 5.64 5.19
N PRO A 58 -18.66 6.25 5.77
CA PRO A 58 -18.49 7.29 6.78
C PRO A 58 -17.69 6.85 8.03
N LEU A 59 -17.87 5.62 8.51
CA LEU A 59 -17.09 5.09 9.64
C LEU A 59 -15.60 4.98 9.29
N PHE A 60 -15.28 4.45 8.11
CA PHE A 60 -13.92 4.40 7.59
C PHE A 60 -13.31 5.79 7.50
N THR A 61 -14.00 6.75 6.89
CA THR A 61 -13.51 8.12 6.72
C THR A 61 -13.24 8.78 8.06
N ASN A 62 -14.10 8.59 9.06
CA ASN A 62 -13.89 9.13 10.41
C ASN A 62 -12.66 8.51 11.09
N LEU A 63 -12.52 7.18 11.05
CA LEU A 63 -11.38 6.47 11.65
C LEU A 63 -10.05 6.78 10.94
N ALA A 64 -10.09 6.99 9.62
CA ALA A 64 -8.94 7.40 8.84
C ALA A 64 -8.52 8.85 9.10
N ASN A 65 -9.39 9.67 9.70
CA ASN A 65 -9.09 11.04 10.14
C ASN A 65 -9.00 11.16 11.67
N ASP A 66 -8.91 10.05 12.39
CA ASP A 66 -8.82 10.04 13.86
C ASP A 66 -7.60 10.83 14.35
N GLU A 67 -7.73 11.48 15.51
CA GLU A 67 -6.63 12.22 16.11
C GLU A 67 -5.43 11.31 16.43
N GLN A 68 -5.69 10.04 16.75
CA GLN A 68 -4.70 9.05 17.14
C GLN A 68 -4.16 8.30 15.93
N ASP A 69 -2.84 8.39 15.69
CA ASP A 69 -2.17 7.69 14.58
C ASP A 69 -2.39 6.17 14.65
N SER A 70 -2.44 5.61 15.86
CA SER A 70 -2.68 4.19 16.13
C SER A 70 -4.04 3.69 15.67
N VAL A 71 -5.02 4.59 15.52
CA VAL A 71 -6.33 4.29 14.94
C VAL A 71 -6.26 4.45 13.42
N ARG A 72 -5.71 5.57 12.93
CA ARG A 72 -5.58 5.85 11.48
C ARG A 72 -4.83 4.76 10.74
N LEU A 73 -3.74 4.23 11.31
CA LEU A 73 -2.96 3.17 10.66
C LEU A 73 -3.77 1.87 10.47
N LEU A 74 -4.70 1.56 11.37
CA LEU A 74 -5.60 0.40 11.21
C LEU A 74 -6.74 0.69 10.23
N ALA A 75 -7.15 1.95 10.12
CA ALA A 75 -8.12 2.36 9.12
C ALA A 75 -7.61 2.16 7.69
N VAL A 76 -6.29 2.26 7.45
CA VAL A 76 -5.68 1.94 6.13
C VAL A 76 -5.97 0.49 5.73
N GLU A 77 -5.72 -0.47 6.62
CA GLU A 77 -5.99 -1.90 6.35
C GLU A 77 -7.47 -2.17 6.09
N ALA A 78 -8.35 -1.53 6.88
CA ALA A 78 -9.79 -1.60 6.69
C ALA A 78 -10.20 -0.99 5.33
N GLY A 79 -9.61 0.15 4.96
CA GLY A 79 -9.84 0.83 3.69
C GLY A 79 -9.47 -0.05 2.49
N ILE A 80 -8.33 -0.76 2.54
CA ILE A 80 -7.92 -1.71 1.50
C ILE A 80 -8.92 -2.87 1.41
N ALA A 81 -9.32 -3.43 2.55
CA ALA A 81 -10.30 -4.51 2.58
C ALA A 81 -11.67 -4.08 2.03
N MET A 82 -12.08 -2.83 2.29
CA MET A 82 -13.32 -2.25 1.79
C MET A 82 -13.25 -1.90 0.31
N ALA A 83 -12.11 -1.37 -0.17
CA ALA A 83 -11.94 -1.00 -1.57
C ALA A 83 -12.23 -2.17 -2.52
N GLY A 84 -11.79 -3.38 -2.16
CA GLY A 84 -12.08 -4.61 -2.90
C GLY A 84 -13.55 -5.08 -2.89
N LEU A 85 -14.44 -4.39 -2.19
CA LEU A 85 -15.90 -4.68 -2.15
C LEU A 85 -16.71 -3.78 -3.09
N PHE A 86 -16.10 -2.73 -3.64
CA PHE A 86 -16.77 -1.78 -4.53
C PHE A 86 -16.57 -2.17 -5.99
N ARG A 87 -17.51 -1.73 -6.83
CA ARG A 87 -17.25 -1.61 -8.28
C ARG A 87 -16.30 -0.44 -8.51
N HIS A 88 -15.44 -0.54 -9.51
CA HIS A 88 -14.42 0.48 -9.78
C HIS A 88 -15.01 1.90 -9.92
N GLU A 89 -16.17 2.05 -10.57
CA GLU A 89 -16.86 3.34 -10.76
C GLU A 89 -17.24 4.02 -9.43
N ASP A 90 -17.64 3.23 -8.43
CA ASP A 90 -18.02 3.75 -7.12
C ASP A 90 -16.79 4.07 -6.25
N LEU A 91 -15.70 3.33 -6.43
CA LEU A 91 -14.52 3.41 -5.57
C LEU A 91 -13.86 4.80 -5.60
N GLU A 92 -13.76 5.37 -6.80
CA GLU A 92 -13.15 6.68 -7.00
C GLU A 92 -13.90 7.79 -6.25
N GLN A 93 -15.23 7.78 -6.32
CA GLN A 93 -16.07 8.78 -5.67
C GLN A 93 -16.17 8.58 -4.15
N GLN A 94 -16.15 7.33 -3.69
CA GLN A 94 -16.50 7.00 -2.30
C GLN A 94 -15.28 6.90 -1.37
N MET A 95 -14.12 6.47 -1.86
CA MET A 95 -12.99 6.09 -0.99
C MET A 95 -11.65 6.71 -1.37
N MET A 96 -11.43 7.05 -2.65
CA MET A 96 -10.09 7.43 -3.10
C MET A 96 -9.57 8.72 -2.46
N GLN A 97 -10.44 9.68 -2.12
CA GLN A 97 -10.00 10.88 -1.39
C GLN A 97 -9.32 10.53 -0.05
N THR A 98 -9.93 9.63 0.72
CA THR A 98 -9.41 9.21 2.03
C THR A 98 -8.16 8.34 1.89
N LEU A 99 -8.13 7.44 0.90
CA LEU A 99 -6.96 6.60 0.64
C LEU A 99 -5.75 7.43 0.17
N ARG A 100 -5.97 8.44 -0.70
CA ARG A 100 -4.92 9.41 -1.09
C ARG A 100 -4.38 10.15 0.13
N ALA A 101 -5.26 10.67 0.99
CA ALA A 101 -4.85 11.38 2.20
C ALA A 101 -3.98 10.51 3.13
N ALA A 102 -4.23 9.20 3.21
CA ALA A 102 -3.41 8.29 4.01
C ALA A 102 -1.97 8.15 3.49
N THR A 103 -1.75 8.29 2.17
CA THR A 103 -0.40 8.25 1.56
C THR A 103 0.44 9.47 1.95
N GLU A 104 -0.22 10.58 2.31
CA GLU A 104 0.38 11.85 2.70
C GLU A 104 0.16 12.18 4.19
N ASP A 105 -0.20 11.18 5.00
CA ASP A 105 -0.52 11.39 6.43
C ASP A 105 0.67 12.02 7.17
N LYS A 106 0.36 12.93 8.11
CA LYS A 106 1.38 13.58 8.97
C LYS A 106 2.23 12.58 9.76
N SER A 107 1.68 11.42 10.13
CA SER A 107 2.40 10.35 10.83
C SER A 107 3.07 9.42 9.83
N TRP A 108 4.40 9.33 9.92
CA TRP A 108 5.19 8.38 9.13
C TRP A 108 4.73 6.93 9.34
N ARG A 109 4.15 6.59 10.50
CA ARG A 109 3.65 5.25 10.80
C ARG A 109 2.43 4.88 9.95
N VAL A 110 1.59 5.86 9.63
CA VAL A 110 0.45 5.65 8.73
C VAL A 110 0.97 5.47 7.30
N ARG A 111 1.88 6.34 6.85
CA ARG A 111 2.52 6.23 5.52
C ARG A 111 3.30 4.92 5.35
N TYR A 112 3.96 4.46 6.41
CA TYR A 112 4.63 3.16 6.46
C TYR A 112 3.64 2.01 6.21
N VAL A 113 2.47 2.02 6.85
CA VAL A 113 1.44 0.98 6.62
C VAL A 113 0.93 1.02 5.19
N VAL A 114 0.75 2.21 4.60
CA VAL A 114 0.42 2.33 3.18
C VAL A 114 1.51 1.73 2.31
N ALA A 115 2.78 2.02 2.56
CA ALA A 115 3.91 1.46 1.82
C ALA A 115 4.00 -0.07 1.98
N ASP A 116 3.81 -0.60 3.20
CA ASP A 116 3.82 -2.05 3.43
C ASP A 116 2.67 -2.77 2.72
N LYS A 117 1.50 -2.14 2.65
CA LYS A 117 0.29 -2.70 2.02
C LYS A 117 0.07 -2.22 0.58
N LEU A 118 1.07 -1.60 -0.05
CA LEU A 118 0.90 -0.94 -1.35
C LEU A 118 0.42 -1.89 -2.45
N VAL A 119 0.94 -3.11 -2.49
CA VAL A 119 0.56 -4.12 -3.50
C VAL A 119 -0.88 -4.62 -3.27
N ASP A 120 -1.31 -4.72 -2.01
CA ASP A 120 -2.69 -5.09 -1.68
C ASP A 120 -3.65 -3.96 -2.07
N LEU A 121 -3.26 -2.71 -1.83
CA LEU A 121 -3.99 -1.52 -2.28
C LEU A 121 -4.08 -1.47 -3.81
N GLN A 122 -2.97 -1.71 -4.52
CA GLN A 122 -2.92 -1.76 -5.99
C GLN A 122 -3.93 -2.76 -6.57
N LYS A 123 -3.98 -3.96 -5.98
CA LYS A 123 -4.95 -5.00 -6.37
C LYS A 123 -6.40 -4.57 -6.07
N ALA A 124 -6.63 -3.94 -4.93
CA ALA A 124 -7.97 -3.53 -4.51
C ALA A 124 -8.54 -2.38 -5.35
N VAL A 125 -7.70 -1.42 -5.78
CA VAL A 125 -8.16 -0.27 -6.58
C VAL A 125 -8.20 -0.54 -8.09
N GLY A 126 -7.42 -1.50 -8.56
CA GLY A 126 -7.36 -1.88 -9.97
C GLY A 126 -6.46 -1.01 -10.85
N PRO A 127 -6.33 -1.36 -12.14
CA PRO A 127 -5.29 -0.84 -13.04
C PRO A 127 -5.42 0.66 -13.35
N GLU A 128 -6.64 1.16 -13.57
CA GLU A 128 -6.87 2.56 -13.93
C GLU A 128 -6.50 3.52 -12.78
N ILE A 129 -7.01 3.26 -11.59
CA ILE A 129 -6.66 4.05 -10.39
C ILE A 129 -5.18 3.86 -10.04
N THR A 130 -4.64 2.66 -10.24
CA THR A 130 -3.20 2.44 -10.04
C THR A 130 -2.37 3.39 -10.90
N LYS A 131 -2.69 3.48 -12.19
CA LYS A 131 -1.98 4.33 -13.15
C LYS A 131 -2.14 5.82 -12.84
N ASN A 132 -3.37 6.25 -12.51
CA ASN A 132 -3.68 7.67 -12.32
C ASN A 132 -3.26 8.21 -10.96
N ASP A 133 -3.26 7.37 -9.93
CA ASP A 133 -3.05 7.80 -8.54
C ASP A 133 -1.89 7.09 -7.85
N LEU A 134 -1.87 5.75 -7.87
CA LEU A 134 -0.91 5.01 -7.05
C LEU A 134 0.52 5.09 -7.56
N VAL A 135 0.76 5.29 -8.85
CA VAL A 135 2.12 5.53 -9.36
C VAL A 135 2.72 6.79 -8.74
N GLY A 136 1.96 7.90 -8.71
CA GLY A 136 2.39 9.15 -8.07
C GLY A 136 2.61 8.97 -6.57
N ALA A 137 1.66 8.35 -5.87
CA ALA A 137 1.78 8.05 -4.45
C ALA A 137 3.00 7.15 -4.15
N TYR A 138 3.27 6.15 -4.99
CA TYR A 138 4.41 5.26 -4.82
C TYR A 138 5.74 6.02 -4.96
N CYS A 139 5.86 6.88 -5.98
CA CYS A 139 7.03 7.75 -6.14
C CYS A 139 7.25 8.66 -4.93
N SER A 140 6.17 9.19 -4.33
CA SER A 140 6.26 9.98 -3.09
C SER A 140 6.75 9.15 -1.91
N LEU A 141 6.27 7.91 -1.75
CA LEU A 141 6.71 6.99 -0.68
C LEU A 141 8.17 6.55 -0.83
N LEU A 142 8.65 6.35 -2.07
CA LEU A 142 10.06 6.05 -2.34
C LEU A 142 10.98 7.25 -1.98
N LYS A 143 10.43 8.45 -1.92
CA LYS A 143 11.12 9.72 -1.58
C LYS A 143 10.74 10.24 -0.19
N ASP A 144 10.09 9.42 0.64
CA ASP A 144 9.61 9.83 1.95
C ASP A 144 10.78 10.34 2.82
N PRO A 145 10.59 11.40 3.64
CA PRO A 145 11.63 11.85 4.55
C PRO A 145 12.08 10.76 5.55
N GLU A 146 11.19 9.83 5.92
CA GLU A 146 11.48 8.77 6.89
C GLU A 146 12.07 7.52 6.23
N ALA A 147 13.19 7.03 6.75
CA ALA A 147 13.93 5.93 6.13
C ALA A 147 13.14 4.62 6.17
N GLU A 148 12.41 4.34 7.25
CA GLU A 148 11.56 3.17 7.40
C GLU A 148 10.46 3.12 6.33
N VAL A 149 9.89 4.28 5.95
CA VAL A 149 8.88 4.35 4.89
C VAL A 149 9.52 4.07 3.54
N ARG A 150 10.68 4.66 3.24
CA ARG A 150 11.42 4.39 2.00
C ARG A 150 11.82 2.93 1.88
N ALA A 151 12.30 2.31 2.95
CA ALA A 151 12.68 0.89 2.97
C ALA A 151 11.46 -0.02 2.72
N ALA A 152 10.32 0.28 3.36
CA ALA A 152 9.07 -0.44 3.11
C ALA A 152 8.64 -0.31 1.64
N ALA A 153 8.66 0.90 1.08
CA ALA A 153 8.32 1.16 -0.31
C ALA A 153 9.29 0.47 -1.29
N ALA A 154 10.59 0.49 -1.01
CA ALA A 154 11.62 -0.18 -1.81
C ALA A 154 11.32 -1.68 -1.94
N SER A 155 10.95 -2.33 -0.84
CA SER A 155 10.67 -3.77 -0.80
C SER A 155 9.51 -4.20 -1.70
N LYS A 156 8.64 -3.28 -2.12
CA LYS A 156 7.50 -3.55 -3.01
C LYS A 156 7.79 -3.34 -4.50
N LEU A 157 9.00 -2.91 -4.85
CA LEU A 157 9.35 -2.47 -6.21
C LEU A 157 9.02 -3.51 -7.28
N LYS A 158 9.51 -4.74 -7.12
CA LYS A 158 9.28 -5.83 -8.09
C LYS A 158 7.78 -6.09 -8.27
N ASP A 159 7.06 -6.29 -7.17
CA ASP A 159 5.66 -6.70 -7.19
C ASP A 159 4.75 -5.59 -7.74
N PHE A 160 5.01 -4.33 -7.36
CA PHE A 160 4.27 -3.19 -7.85
C PHE A 160 4.46 -3.02 -9.36
N CYS A 161 5.71 -3.05 -9.84
CA CYS A 161 6.03 -2.94 -11.27
C CYS A 161 5.47 -4.09 -12.09
N THR A 162 5.51 -5.32 -11.56
CA THR A 162 4.95 -6.51 -12.24
C THR A 162 3.44 -6.40 -12.42
N SER A 163 2.75 -5.75 -11.48
CA SER A 163 1.28 -5.62 -11.48
C SER A 163 0.76 -4.41 -12.27
N LEU A 164 1.64 -3.59 -12.86
CA LEU A 164 1.24 -2.49 -13.73
C LEU A 164 0.61 -3.00 -15.04
N PRO A 165 -0.32 -2.22 -15.66
CA PRO A 165 -0.91 -2.54 -16.96
C PRO A 165 0.16 -2.76 -18.02
N VAL A 166 0.11 -3.90 -18.72
CA VAL A 166 1.18 -4.37 -19.63
C VAL A 166 1.50 -3.35 -20.73
N ASP A 167 0.48 -2.68 -21.26
CA ASP A 167 0.55 -1.69 -22.33
C ASP A 167 1.31 -0.41 -21.95
N THR A 168 1.33 -0.05 -20.66
CA THR A 168 1.98 1.18 -20.15
C THR A 168 3.09 0.90 -19.14
N ARG A 169 3.32 -0.37 -18.78
CA ARG A 169 4.25 -0.81 -17.74
C ARG A 169 5.67 -0.28 -17.95
N GLU A 170 6.26 -0.56 -19.11
CA GLU A 170 7.63 -0.14 -19.41
C GLU A 170 7.75 1.38 -19.37
N GLN A 171 6.82 2.10 -20.01
CA GLN A 171 6.81 3.57 -20.01
C GLN A 171 6.76 4.14 -18.58
N ILE A 172 5.87 3.64 -17.73
CA ILE A 172 5.72 4.10 -16.33
C ILE A 172 7.00 3.82 -15.54
N ILE A 173 7.56 2.60 -15.66
CA ILE A 173 8.77 2.23 -14.95
C ILE A 173 9.91 3.15 -15.38
N MET A 174 10.12 3.32 -16.68
CA MET A 174 11.23 4.10 -17.23
C MET A 174 11.12 5.60 -16.91
N SER A 175 9.92 6.18 -17.02
CA SER A 175 9.72 7.63 -16.89
C SER A 175 9.50 8.12 -15.47
N GLN A 176 8.94 7.29 -14.58
CA GLN A 176 8.53 7.73 -13.24
C GLN A 176 9.26 6.97 -12.12
N ILE A 177 9.30 5.63 -12.19
CA ILE A 177 9.82 4.81 -11.09
C ILE A 177 11.35 4.73 -11.10
N LEU A 178 11.97 4.52 -12.27
CA LEU A 178 13.41 4.35 -12.41
C LEU A 178 14.21 5.57 -11.93
N PRO A 179 13.78 6.83 -12.15
CA PRO A 179 14.42 7.98 -11.51
C PRO A 179 14.45 7.88 -9.97
N CYS A 180 13.36 7.46 -9.34
CA CYS A 180 13.30 7.27 -7.89
C CYS A 180 14.25 6.14 -7.44
N VAL A 181 14.30 5.03 -8.19
CA VAL A 181 15.23 3.91 -7.91
C VAL A 181 16.69 4.36 -7.99
N LYS A 182 17.05 5.19 -8.99
CA LYS A 182 18.40 5.75 -9.12
C LYS A 182 18.80 6.56 -7.89
N ASP A 183 17.90 7.38 -7.37
CA ASP A 183 18.16 8.17 -6.15
C ASP A 183 18.37 7.24 -4.94
N MET A 184 17.56 6.18 -4.82
CA MET A 184 17.62 5.25 -3.68
C MET A 184 18.87 4.37 -3.64
N VAL A 185 19.52 4.11 -4.78
CA VAL A 185 20.83 3.43 -4.79
C VAL A 185 21.87 4.24 -4.00
N GLY A 186 21.75 5.57 -4.02
CA GLY A 186 22.57 6.50 -3.26
C GLY A 186 22.00 6.90 -1.90
N ASP A 187 20.99 6.19 -1.37
CA ASP A 187 20.38 6.57 -0.09
C ASP A 187 21.41 6.55 1.05
N MET A 188 21.31 7.55 1.94
CA MET A 188 22.20 7.67 3.11
C MET A 188 21.96 6.56 4.13
N ASN A 189 20.76 5.97 4.14
CA ASN A 189 20.39 4.91 5.06
C ASN A 189 20.67 3.52 4.45
N GLN A 190 21.53 2.74 5.13
CA GLN A 190 21.91 1.39 4.71
C GLN A 190 20.73 0.42 4.58
N HIS A 191 19.68 0.56 5.40
CA HIS A 191 18.52 -0.33 5.35
C HIS A 191 17.67 -0.09 4.12
N VAL A 192 17.57 1.16 3.66
CA VAL A 192 16.91 1.49 2.39
C VAL A 192 17.67 0.88 1.21
N LYS A 193 19.00 1.03 1.19
CA LYS A 193 19.85 0.42 0.16
C LYS A 193 19.76 -1.11 0.17
N SER A 194 19.76 -1.73 1.35
CA SER A 194 19.63 -3.19 1.51
C SER A 194 18.27 -3.68 1.01
N ALA A 195 17.18 -3.00 1.40
CA ALA A 195 15.84 -3.31 0.94
C ALA A 195 15.71 -3.23 -0.59
N LEU A 196 16.23 -2.16 -1.21
CA LEU A 196 16.25 -2.03 -2.66
C LEU A 196 17.08 -3.15 -3.32
N ALA A 197 18.29 -3.39 -2.84
CA ALA A 197 19.20 -4.42 -3.38
C ALA A 197 18.57 -5.82 -3.37
N SER A 198 17.68 -6.10 -2.42
CA SER A 198 16.99 -7.40 -2.34
C SER A 198 15.96 -7.66 -3.45
N VAL A 199 15.51 -6.62 -4.17
CA VAL A 199 14.43 -6.75 -5.16
C VAL A 199 14.72 -6.11 -6.52
N ILE A 200 15.71 -5.22 -6.62
CA ILE A 200 15.97 -4.41 -7.83
C ILE A 200 16.23 -5.25 -9.09
N MET A 201 16.87 -6.43 -8.96
CA MET A 201 17.14 -7.32 -10.09
C MET A 201 15.86 -7.92 -10.68
N GLY A 202 14.77 -7.95 -9.92
CA GLY A 202 13.46 -8.38 -10.39
C GLY A 202 12.84 -7.47 -11.46
N LEU A 203 13.42 -6.29 -11.71
CA LEU A 203 13.02 -5.44 -12.83
C LEU A 203 13.57 -5.91 -14.19
N SER A 204 14.62 -6.74 -14.20
CA SER A 204 15.27 -7.21 -15.43
C SER A 204 14.32 -7.94 -16.39
N PRO A 205 13.57 -8.97 -15.94
CA PRO A 205 12.61 -9.66 -16.82
C PRO A 205 11.43 -8.77 -17.23
N ILE A 206 11.20 -7.65 -16.55
CA ILE A 206 10.11 -6.71 -16.86
C ILE A 206 10.51 -5.75 -17.96
N LEU A 207 11.75 -5.23 -17.92
CA LEU A 207 12.24 -4.23 -18.86
C LEU A 207 12.94 -4.83 -20.09
N GLY A 208 13.27 -6.12 -20.04
CA GLY A 208 13.98 -6.81 -21.11
C GLY A 208 15.47 -6.48 -21.16
N LYS A 209 16.17 -7.17 -22.05
CA LYS A 209 17.64 -7.19 -22.11
C LYS A 209 18.27 -5.81 -22.33
N ASP A 210 17.78 -5.05 -23.31
CA ASP A 210 18.42 -3.80 -23.72
C ASP A 210 18.33 -2.74 -22.62
N ASN A 211 17.13 -2.50 -22.08
CA ASN A 211 16.91 -1.59 -20.95
C ASN A 211 17.66 -2.06 -19.68
N THR A 212 17.74 -3.37 -19.44
CA THR A 212 18.49 -3.91 -18.31
C THR A 212 19.97 -3.57 -18.42
N LEU A 213 20.57 -3.79 -19.59
CA LEU A 213 21.99 -3.48 -19.84
C LEU A 213 22.27 -1.98 -19.79
N GLU A 214 21.40 -1.16 -20.36
CA GLU A 214 21.60 0.29 -20.44
C GLU A 214 21.36 0.99 -19.10
N HIS A 215 20.32 0.59 -18.36
CA HIS A 215 19.83 1.37 -17.22
C HIS A 215 19.94 0.66 -15.86
N LEU A 216 19.78 -0.66 -15.79
CA LEU A 216 19.80 -1.38 -14.51
C LEU A 216 21.20 -1.88 -14.14
N LEU A 217 21.98 -2.35 -15.12
CA LEU A 217 23.33 -2.86 -14.90
C LEU A 217 24.24 -1.84 -14.21
N PRO A 218 24.26 -0.53 -14.56
CA PRO A 218 25.03 0.45 -13.80
C PRO A 218 24.62 0.55 -12.33
N LEU A 219 23.34 0.35 -12.01
CA LEU A 219 22.82 0.39 -10.64
C LEU A 219 23.25 -0.85 -9.86
N PHE A 220 23.16 -2.04 -10.47
CA PHE A 220 23.64 -3.28 -9.87
C PHE A 220 25.13 -3.21 -9.56
N LEU A 221 25.94 -2.71 -10.49
CA LEU A 221 27.38 -2.56 -10.30
C LEU A 221 27.72 -1.54 -9.21
N ASN A 222 26.91 -0.50 -9.05
CA ASN A 222 27.05 0.44 -7.94
C ASN A 222 26.77 -0.25 -6.59
N GLN A 223 25.63 -0.93 -6.46
CA GLN A 223 25.28 -1.63 -5.22
C GLN A 223 26.22 -2.82 -4.91
N LEU A 224 26.81 -3.46 -5.92
CA LEU A 224 27.83 -4.51 -5.72
C LEU A 224 29.13 -3.95 -5.12
N LYS A 225 29.40 -2.66 -5.30
CA LYS A 225 30.55 -1.94 -4.75
C LYS A 225 30.20 -1.15 -3.49
N ASP A 226 28.99 -1.31 -2.96
CA ASP A 226 28.54 -0.60 -1.77
C ASP A 226 29.41 -0.95 -0.54
N ASP A 227 29.64 0.02 0.34
CA ASP A 227 30.43 -0.17 1.56
C ASP A 227 29.78 -1.19 2.52
N TYR A 228 28.45 -1.28 2.53
CA TYR A 228 27.72 -2.16 3.44
C TYR A 228 27.63 -3.60 2.91
N PRO A 229 28.12 -4.61 3.67
CA PRO A 229 28.14 -6.00 3.21
C PRO A 229 26.77 -6.57 2.83
N GLU A 230 25.71 -6.18 3.55
CA GLU A 230 24.36 -6.68 3.31
C GLU A 230 23.81 -6.27 1.94
N VAL A 231 24.09 -5.03 1.52
CA VAL A 231 23.71 -4.53 0.18
C VAL A 231 24.37 -5.39 -0.90
N ARG A 232 25.69 -5.62 -0.79
CA ARG A 232 26.43 -6.46 -1.73
C ARG A 232 25.92 -7.91 -1.74
N LEU A 233 25.65 -8.47 -0.56
CA LEU A 233 25.16 -9.84 -0.40
C LEU A 233 23.78 -10.02 -1.05
N ASN A 234 22.89 -9.05 -0.90
CA ASN A 234 21.56 -9.09 -1.53
C ASN A 234 21.64 -9.06 -3.06
N ILE A 235 22.56 -8.26 -3.62
CA ILE A 235 22.82 -8.25 -5.07
C ILE A 235 23.35 -9.62 -5.54
N ILE A 236 24.35 -10.18 -4.86
CA ILE A 236 24.92 -11.48 -5.22
C ILE A 236 23.88 -12.59 -5.15
N SER A 237 23.04 -12.59 -4.11
CA SER A 237 22.04 -13.62 -3.86
C SER A 237 20.92 -13.66 -4.90
N ASN A 238 20.72 -12.56 -5.65
CA ASN A 238 19.63 -12.42 -6.63
C ASN A 238 20.11 -12.46 -8.09
N LEU A 239 21.38 -12.78 -8.36
CA LEU A 239 21.96 -12.81 -9.71
C LEU A 239 21.22 -13.74 -10.69
N GLU A 240 20.55 -14.77 -10.17
CA GLU A 240 19.74 -15.70 -10.98
C GLU A 240 18.61 -14.98 -11.74
N CYS A 241 18.03 -13.91 -11.18
CA CYS A 241 16.93 -13.15 -11.78
C CYS A 241 17.30 -12.42 -13.08
N ILE A 242 18.59 -12.27 -13.40
CA ILE A 242 19.06 -11.59 -14.63
C ILE A 242 19.06 -12.56 -15.82
N ASN A 243 19.14 -13.87 -15.57
CA ASN A 243 19.26 -14.89 -16.61
C ASN A 243 17.92 -15.51 -17.03
N GLU A 244 16.81 -15.12 -16.38
CA GLU A 244 15.43 -15.48 -16.75
C GLU A 244 14.86 -14.52 -17.79
#